data_AF-A0A497XMP6-F1
#
_entry.id   AF-A0A497XMP6-F1
#
_cell.length_a   1.000
_cell.length_b   1.000
_cell.length_c   1.000
_cell.angle_alpha   90.00
_cell.angle_beta   90.00
_cell.angle_gamma   90.00
#
_symmetry.space_group_name_H-M   'P 1'
#
loop_
_entity.id
_entity.type
_entity.pdbx_description
1 polymer ?
#
loop_
_entity_poly.entity_id
_entity_poly.type
_entity_poly.pdbx_seq_one_letter_code
_entity_poly.pdbx_strand_id
1 'polypeptide(L)'
;MKNPFKELHRFMNWKDKFLNDYEKIESSDLDLVRDEVREFLGREPDDRLLKAVRSMYVGGMERRVEDPEIRRWTNWAAVKTYKTFNEFPILSDTELAFVFYSIGKLFVPLLMHERGVKSEAFRRLSQEEQEEAVFDELDTIWETQLTLILQALQFLDLNSIRK
;
A
#
# COMPACT_ATOMS: atom_id res chain seq x y z
N MET A 1 -15.49 -19.58 7.39
CA MET A 1 -14.60 -19.26 6.25
C MET A 1 -15.33 -18.31 5.32
N LYS A 2 -14.84 -17.08 5.12
CA LYS A 2 -15.37 -16.20 4.06
C LYS A 2 -15.07 -16.86 2.72
N ASN A 3 -16.05 -16.87 1.81
CA ASN A 3 -15.94 -17.54 0.51
C ASN A 3 -14.77 -16.91 -0.30
N PRO A 4 -13.74 -17.67 -0.68
CA PRO A 4 -12.61 -17.17 -1.49
C PRO A 4 -13.05 -16.46 -2.77
N PHE A 5 -14.16 -16.90 -3.37
CA PHE A 5 -14.75 -16.28 -4.55
C PHE A 5 -15.24 -14.85 -4.28
N LYS A 6 -15.69 -14.54 -3.06
CA LYS A 6 -16.16 -13.20 -2.68
C LYS A 6 -15.01 -12.20 -2.59
N GLU A 7 -13.87 -12.63 -2.06
CA GLU A 7 -12.67 -11.80 -1.98
C GLU A 7 -12.06 -11.58 -3.37
N LEU A 8 -12.05 -12.61 -4.22
CA LEU A 8 -11.67 -12.47 -5.62
C LEU A 8 -12.55 -11.44 -6.35
N HIS A 9 -13.87 -11.52 -6.20
CA HIS A 9 -14.81 -10.52 -6.74
C HIS A 9 -14.52 -9.10 -6.25
N ARG A 10 -14.14 -8.94 -4.97
CA ARG A 10 -13.75 -7.64 -4.42
C ARG A 10 -12.55 -7.05 -5.15
N PHE A 11 -11.51 -7.84 -5.40
CA PHE A 11 -10.31 -7.38 -6.11
C PHE A 11 -10.58 -7.12 -7.59
N MET A 12 -11.42 -7.93 -8.24
CA MET A 12 -11.89 -7.65 -9.61
C MET A 12 -12.59 -6.30 -9.70
N ASN A 13 -13.45 -5.96 -8.73
CA ASN A 13 -14.12 -4.64 -8.70
C ASN A 13 -13.16 -3.47 -8.47
N TRP A 14 -11.96 -3.73 -7.92
CA TRP A 14 -10.95 -2.70 -7.72
C TRP A 14 -10.08 -2.49 -8.94
N LYS A 15 -9.90 -3.51 -9.79
CA LYS A 15 -9.07 -3.47 -11.00
C LYS A 15 -9.37 -2.26 -11.87
N ASP A 16 -10.62 -2.08 -12.30
CA ASP A 16 -10.96 -1.04 -13.28
C ASP A 16 -10.68 0.36 -12.73
N LYS A 17 -10.97 0.58 -11.45
CA LYS A 17 -10.64 1.84 -10.80
C LYS A 17 -9.13 2.03 -10.66
N PHE A 18 -8.41 0.99 -10.23
CA PHE A 18 -6.96 1.01 -10.12
C PHE A 18 -6.29 1.39 -11.43
N LEU A 19 -6.66 0.76 -12.55
CA LEU A 19 -6.00 1.01 -13.84
C LEU A 19 -6.19 2.46 -14.29
N ASN A 20 -7.42 2.98 -14.18
CA ASN A 20 -7.73 4.37 -14.49
C ASN A 20 -6.96 5.37 -13.61
N ASP A 21 -6.72 5.03 -12.35
CA ASP A 21 -5.98 5.89 -11.43
C ASP A 21 -4.46 5.74 -11.64
N TYR A 22 -3.98 4.54 -11.94
CA TYR A 22 -2.57 4.22 -12.18
C TYR A 22 -2.01 4.91 -13.43
N GLU A 23 -2.80 4.98 -14.50
CA GLU A 23 -2.42 5.69 -15.74
C GLU A 23 -2.24 7.19 -15.55
N LYS A 24 -2.83 7.76 -14.49
CA LYS A 24 -2.74 9.19 -14.16
C LYS A 24 -1.58 9.52 -13.22
N ILE A 25 -0.85 8.52 -12.74
CA ILE A 25 0.33 8.76 -11.90
C ILE A 25 1.46 9.29 -12.79
N GLU A 26 1.74 10.58 -12.66
CA GLU A 26 2.80 11.24 -13.43
C GLU A 26 4.16 11.12 -12.72
N SER A 27 5.25 11.46 -13.41
CA SER A 27 6.58 11.46 -12.79
C SER A 27 6.71 12.49 -11.65
N SER A 28 6.02 13.63 -11.79
CA SER A 28 5.95 14.69 -10.77
C SER A 28 5.31 14.22 -9.47
N ASP A 29 4.35 13.28 -9.52
CA ASP A 29 3.76 12.66 -8.35
C ASP A 29 4.76 11.81 -7.55
N LEU A 30 5.76 11.25 -8.23
CA LEU A 30 6.77 10.37 -7.59
C LEU A 30 7.77 11.20 -6.79
N ASP A 31 8.08 12.41 -7.25
CA ASP A 31 9.00 13.32 -6.55
C ASP A 31 8.44 13.75 -5.19
N LEU A 32 7.12 13.85 -5.06
CA LEU A 32 6.44 14.22 -3.80
C LEU A 32 6.66 13.20 -2.68
N VAL A 33 6.91 11.94 -3.01
CA VAL A 33 7.10 10.87 -2.02
C VAL A 33 8.53 10.38 -1.94
N ARG A 34 9.40 10.80 -2.88
CA ARG A 34 10.77 10.31 -3.01
C ARG A 34 11.59 10.53 -1.75
N ASP A 35 11.60 11.74 -1.21
CA ASP A 35 12.40 12.08 -0.03
C ASP A 35 11.93 11.31 1.21
N GLU A 36 10.62 11.27 1.47
CA GLU A 36 10.05 10.56 2.61
C GLU A 36 10.30 9.04 2.51
N VAL A 37 10.18 8.45 1.32
CA VAL A 37 10.47 7.02 1.09
C VAL A 37 11.97 6.74 1.29
N ARG A 38 12.84 7.64 0.82
CA ARG A 38 14.30 7.51 0.98
C ARG A 38 14.70 7.46 2.45
N GLU A 39 14.07 8.26 3.30
CA GLU A 39 14.33 8.25 4.76
C GLU A 39 14.08 6.86 5.37
N PHE A 40 12.98 6.20 5.02
CA PHE A 40 12.67 4.85 5.51
C PHE A 40 13.48 3.75 4.83
N LEU A 41 13.80 3.92 3.54
CA LEU A 41 14.52 2.92 2.76
C LEU A 41 16.01 2.89 3.10
N GLY A 42 16.60 4.05 3.43
CA GLY A 42 18.03 4.23 3.71
C GLY A 42 18.91 4.31 2.44
N ARG A 43 18.31 4.36 1.25
CA ARG A 43 18.96 4.51 -0.06
C ARG A 43 18.00 5.15 -1.04
N GLU A 44 18.50 5.55 -2.21
CA GLU A 44 17.66 6.11 -3.26
C GLU A 44 16.59 5.10 -3.72
N PRO A 45 15.29 5.44 -3.64
CA PRO A 45 14.23 4.57 -4.11
C PRO A 45 14.16 4.53 -5.63
N ASP A 46 13.89 3.35 -6.18
CA ASP A 46 13.62 3.20 -7.60
C ASP A 46 12.17 3.61 -7.95
N ASP A 47 11.92 3.88 -9.23
CA ASP A 47 10.60 4.29 -9.70
C ASP A 47 9.53 3.21 -9.48
N ARG A 48 9.95 1.94 -9.38
CA ARG A 48 9.07 0.80 -9.10
C ARG A 48 8.48 0.90 -7.70
N LEU A 49 9.30 1.13 -6.69
CA LEU A 49 8.85 1.38 -5.32
C LEU A 49 8.04 2.66 -5.23
N LEU A 50 8.48 3.75 -5.86
CA LEU A 50 7.75 5.03 -5.81
C LEU A 50 6.34 4.91 -6.40
N LYS A 51 6.19 4.21 -7.53
CA LYS A 51 4.87 3.91 -8.12
C LYS A 51 4.02 3.01 -7.22
N ALA A 52 4.62 2.04 -6.55
CA ALA A 52 3.93 1.20 -5.59
C ALA A 52 3.41 2.02 -4.39
N VAL A 53 4.26 2.86 -3.79
CA VAL A 53 3.89 3.78 -2.71
C VAL A 53 2.77 4.72 -3.16
N ARG A 54 2.89 5.33 -4.34
CA ARG A 54 1.86 6.22 -4.87
C ARG A 54 0.53 5.49 -5.10
N SER A 55 0.58 4.26 -5.58
CA SER A 55 -0.61 3.42 -5.74
C SER A 55 -1.26 3.10 -4.39
N MET A 56 -0.47 2.89 -3.33
CA MET A 56 -0.97 2.75 -1.97
C MET A 56 -1.73 3.99 -1.50
N TYR A 57 -1.31 5.19 -1.88
CA TYR A 57 -2.01 6.43 -1.53
C TYR A 57 -3.37 6.51 -2.22
N VAL A 58 -3.40 6.23 -3.53
CA VAL A 58 -4.63 6.21 -4.32
C VAL A 58 -5.61 5.19 -3.72
N GLY A 59 -5.12 3.99 -3.41
CA GLY A 59 -5.92 2.95 -2.76
C GLY A 59 -6.46 3.39 -1.40
N GLY A 60 -5.62 4.01 -0.58
CA GLY A 60 -5.97 4.58 0.72
C GLY A 60 -6.88 5.81 0.67
N MET A 61 -7.28 6.25 -0.52
CA MET A 61 -7.90 7.55 -0.81
C MET A 61 -6.93 8.70 -0.54
N GLU A 62 -6.39 9.29 -1.59
CA GLU A 62 -5.31 10.29 -1.52
C GLU A 62 -5.56 11.40 -0.48
N ARG A 63 -6.80 11.91 -0.40
CA ARG A 63 -7.20 12.94 0.56
C ARG A 63 -6.93 12.57 2.03
N ARG A 64 -6.94 11.27 2.37
CA ARG A 64 -6.63 10.80 3.73
C ARG A 64 -5.12 10.82 3.97
N VAL A 65 -4.34 10.55 2.93
CA VAL A 65 -2.87 10.50 2.95
C VAL A 65 -2.24 11.90 2.77
N GLU A 66 -3.04 12.92 2.46
CA GLU A 66 -2.62 14.32 2.57
C GLU A 66 -2.21 14.69 4.01
N ASP A 67 -2.81 14.05 5.02
CA ASP A 67 -2.43 14.21 6.42
C ASP A 67 -1.01 13.66 6.67
N PRO A 68 -0.07 14.46 7.21
CA PRO A 68 1.32 14.05 7.36
C PRO A 68 1.52 12.80 8.22
N GLU A 69 0.69 12.58 9.24
CA GLU A 69 0.83 11.43 10.14
C GLU A 69 0.36 10.14 9.49
N ILE A 70 -0.76 10.21 8.76
CA ILE A 70 -1.25 9.09 7.95
C ILE A 70 -0.24 8.76 6.84
N ARG A 71 0.30 9.79 6.18
CA ARG A 71 1.33 9.66 5.14
C ARG A 71 2.58 8.96 5.64
N ARG A 72 3.12 9.42 6.76
CA ARG A 72 4.31 8.85 7.40
C ARG A 72 4.15 7.35 7.62
N TRP A 73 3.04 6.93 8.22
CA TRP A 73 2.79 5.50 8.49
C TRP A 73 2.47 4.70 7.24
N THR A 74 1.83 5.32 6.25
CA THR A 74 1.61 4.70 4.93
C THR A 74 2.93 4.44 4.21
N ASN A 75 3.87 5.40 4.24
CA ASN A 75 5.21 5.26 3.67
C ASN A 75 6.05 4.22 4.40
N TRP A 76 6.06 4.28 5.73
CA TRP A 76 6.72 3.29 6.56
C TRP A 76 6.22 1.87 6.24
N ALA A 77 4.90 1.68 6.16
CA ALA A 77 4.30 0.38 5.86
C ALA A 77 4.60 -0.10 4.43
N ALA A 78 4.61 0.82 3.46
CA ALA A 78 4.97 0.52 2.09
C ALA A 78 6.42 0.02 1.99
N VAL A 79 7.38 0.75 2.58
CA VAL A 79 8.80 0.38 2.59
C VAL A 79 9.01 -0.92 3.38
N LYS A 80 8.37 -1.08 4.53
CA LYS A 80 8.43 -2.29 5.33
C LYS A 80 7.95 -3.50 4.53
N THR A 81 6.78 -3.40 3.89
CA THR A 81 6.22 -4.45 3.03
C THR A 81 7.18 -4.78 1.89
N TYR A 82 7.67 -3.77 1.18
CA TYR A 82 8.58 -3.97 0.07
C TYR A 82 9.85 -4.73 0.47
N LYS A 83 10.45 -4.38 1.61
CA LYS A 83 11.65 -5.06 2.14
C LYS A 83 11.36 -6.46 2.66
N THR A 84 10.28 -6.65 3.41
CA THR A 84 9.90 -7.96 4.00
C THR A 84 9.74 -9.03 2.93
N PHE A 85 9.14 -8.69 1.78
CA PHE A 85 8.90 -9.61 0.68
C PHE A 85 9.96 -9.52 -0.44
N ASN A 86 11.17 -9.09 -0.08
CA ASN A 86 12.34 -9.05 -0.95
C ASN A 86 12.07 -8.34 -2.29
N GLU A 87 11.37 -7.20 -2.26
CA GLU A 87 11.13 -6.32 -3.42
C GLU A 87 10.19 -6.94 -4.49
N PHE A 88 9.55 -8.08 -4.18
CA PHE A 88 8.61 -8.80 -5.05
C PHE A 88 9.15 -9.03 -6.48
N PRO A 89 10.28 -9.73 -6.66
CA PRO A 89 11.01 -9.74 -7.93
C PRO A 89 10.24 -10.40 -9.08
N ILE A 90 9.25 -11.23 -8.76
CA ILE A 90 8.42 -11.95 -9.73
C ILE A 90 7.23 -11.15 -10.25
N LEU A 91 6.88 -10.03 -9.61
CA LEU A 91 5.75 -9.20 -10.02
C LEU A 91 6.20 -8.18 -11.07
N SER A 92 5.36 -7.92 -12.06
CA SER A 92 5.49 -6.72 -12.89
C SER A 92 5.23 -5.44 -12.08
N ASP A 93 5.65 -4.30 -12.60
CA ASP A 93 5.43 -3.01 -11.92
C ASP A 93 3.95 -2.70 -11.70
N THR A 94 3.08 -3.07 -12.66
CA THR A 94 1.62 -2.88 -12.55
C THR A 94 1.02 -3.81 -11.50
N GLU A 95 1.46 -5.06 -11.43
CA GLU A 95 1.01 -6.02 -10.40
C GLU A 95 1.45 -5.58 -9.01
N LEU A 96 2.70 -5.13 -8.86
CA LEU A 96 3.20 -4.58 -7.61
C LEU A 96 2.39 -3.35 -7.19
N ALA A 97 2.15 -2.43 -8.13
CA ALA A 97 1.31 -1.26 -7.90
C ALA A 97 -0.11 -1.65 -7.46
N PHE A 98 -0.72 -2.68 -8.05
CA PHE A 98 -2.03 -3.17 -7.64
C PHE A 98 -2.03 -3.80 -6.25
N VAL A 99 -0.97 -4.54 -5.89
CA VAL A 99 -0.80 -5.08 -4.54
C VAL A 99 -0.79 -3.93 -3.53
N PHE A 100 0.02 -2.91 -3.77
CA PHE A 100 0.14 -1.76 -2.87
C PHE A 100 -1.13 -0.91 -2.84
N TYR A 101 -1.82 -0.74 -3.97
CA TYR A 101 -3.15 -0.14 -4.03
C TYR A 101 -4.16 -0.89 -3.15
N SER A 102 -4.16 -2.23 -3.23
CA SER A 102 -5.03 -3.08 -2.44
C SER A 102 -4.70 -3.02 -0.95
N ILE A 103 -3.41 -3.01 -0.60
CA ILE A 103 -2.96 -2.79 0.79
C ILE A 103 -3.41 -1.42 1.27
N GLY A 104 -3.22 -0.36 0.49
CA GLY A 104 -3.65 1.00 0.85
C GLY A 104 -5.14 1.09 1.15
N LYS A 105 -5.98 0.44 0.33
CA LYS A 105 -7.43 0.34 0.55
C LYS A 105 -7.82 -0.32 1.89
N LEU A 106 -6.98 -1.21 2.39
CA LEU A 106 -7.23 -1.95 3.62
C LEU A 106 -6.60 -1.26 4.83
N PHE A 107 -5.34 -0.87 4.70
CA PHE A 107 -4.48 -0.38 5.77
C PHE A 107 -4.78 1.06 6.19
N VAL A 108 -4.97 1.98 5.24
CA VAL A 108 -5.19 3.39 5.57
C VAL A 108 -6.45 3.60 6.43
N PRO A 109 -7.60 2.93 6.15
CA PRO A 109 -8.72 2.94 7.08
C PRO A 109 -8.38 2.43 8.49
N LEU A 110 -7.57 1.38 8.63
CA LEU A 110 -7.18 0.82 9.92
C LEU A 110 -6.34 1.81 10.73
N LEU A 111 -5.37 2.48 10.09
CA LEU A 111 -4.59 3.55 10.71
C LEU A 111 -5.48 4.64 11.33
N MET A 112 -6.55 4.99 10.63
CA MET A 112 -7.46 6.07 11.05
C MET A 112 -8.43 5.63 12.14
N HIS A 113 -9.03 4.45 12.00
CA HIS A 113 -10.19 4.04 12.80
C HIS A 113 -9.84 3.10 13.95
N GLU A 114 -8.96 2.13 13.71
CA GLU A 114 -8.63 1.09 14.69
C GLU A 114 -7.42 1.52 15.50
N ARG A 115 -6.31 1.83 14.82
CA ARG A 115 -5.10 2.29 15.48
C ARG A 115 -5.22 3.71 16.03
N GLY A 116 -5.97 4.55 15.33
CA GLY A 116 -6.14 5.97 15.67
C GLY A 116 -4.80 6.68 15.79
N VAL A 117 -3.95 6.60 14.74
CA VAL A 117 -2.59 7.16 14.78
C VAL A 117 -2.56 8.65 15.10
N LYS A 118 -3.67 9.36 14.86
CA LYS A 118 -3.85 10.78 15.18
C LYS A 118 -4.23 11.07 16.63
N SER A 119 -4.48 10.04 17.43
CA SER A 119 -4.91 10.21 18.83
C SER A 119 -3.74 10.67 19.71
N GLU A 120 -4.04 11.46 20.73
CA GLU A 120 -3.01 11.82 21.73
C GLU A 120 -2.43 10.60 22.43
N ALA A 121 -3.24 9.56 22.64
CA ALA A 121 -2.79 8.31 23.25
C ALA A 121 -1.69 7.65 22.41
N PHE A 122 -1.88 7.57 21.09
CA PHE A 122 -0.86 7.03 20.18
C PHE A 122 0.40 7.89 20.17
N ARG A 123 0.26 9.22 20.10
CA ARG A 123 1.41 10.14 20.06
C ARG A 123 2.25 10.17 21.33
N ARG A 124 1.71 9.71 22.47
CA ARG A 124 2.44 9.60 23.74
C ARG A 124 3.31 8.35 23.83
N LEU A 125 3.10 7.37 22.94
CA LEU A 125 3.94 6.19 22.83
C LEU A 125 5.34 6.58 22.33
N SER A 126 6.35 5.81 22.73
CA SER A 126 7.67 5.87 22.14
C SER A 126 7.63 5.49 20.65
N GLN A 127 8.68 5.85 19.90
CA GLN A 127 8.75 5.53 18.48
C GLN A 127 8.68 4.02 18.21
N GLU A 128 9.34 3.20 19.04
CA GLU A 128 9.30 1.74 18.93
C GLU A 128 7.88 1.19 19.17
N GLU A 129 7.20 1.66 20.21
CA GLU A 129 5.82 1.26 20.49
C GLU A 129 4.85 1.70 19.40
N GLN A 130 5.07 2.86 18.78
CA GLN A 130 4.28 3.31 17.63
C GLN A 130 4.50 2.41 16.41
N GLU A 131 5.75 2.02 16.14
CA GLU A 131 6.08 1.12 15.04
C GLU A 131 5.51 -0.28 15.26
N GLU A 132 5.62 -0.83 16.46
CA GLU A 132 5.02 -2.13 16.83
C GLU A 132 3.51 -2.09 16.66
N ALA A 133 2.86 -1.06 17.19
CA ALA A 133 1.42 -0.87 17.07
C ALA A 133 0.92 -0.76 15.63
N VAL A 134 1.70 -0.13 14.74
CA VAL A 134 1.36 -0.04 13.31
C VAL A 134 1.73 -1.32 12.56
N PHE A 135 2.78 -2.01 13.00
CA PHE A 135 3.19 -3.30 12.47
C PHE A 135 2.11 -4.35 12.68
N ASP A 136 1.49 -4.42 13.86
CA ASP A 136 0.43 -5.41 14.16
C ASP A 136 -0.73 -5.36 13.15
N GLU A 137 -1.15 -4.14 12.79
CA GLU A 137 -2.20 -3.91 11.77
C GLU A 137 -1.74 -4.35 10.37
N LEU A 138 -0.48 -4.07 10.05
CA LEU A 138 0.11 -4.41 8.76
C LEU A 138 0.32 -5.92 8.62
N ASP A 139 0.81 -6.57 9.67
CA ASP A 139 1.06 -8.01 9.73
C ASP A 139 -0.26 -8.78 9.59
N THR A 140 -1.33 -8.31 10.24
CA THR A 140 -2.68 -8.85 10.05
C THR A 140 -3.13 -8.80 8.58
N ILE A 141 -2.81 -7.73 7.84
CA ILE A 141 -3.11 -7.64 6.40
C ILE A 141 -2.24 -8.61 5.61
N TRP A 142 -0.96 -8.77 5.95
CA TRP A 142 -0.09 -9.73 5.28
C TRP A 142 -0.60 -11.15 5.44
N GLU A 143 -0.93 -11.56 6.66
CA GLU A 143 -1.43 -12.90 6.96
C GLU A 143 -2.78 -13.18 6.30
N THR A 144 -3.71 -12.21 6.35
CA THR A 144 -5.10 -12.47 5.98
C THR A 144 -5.44 -12.07 4.55
N GLN A 145 -4.77 -11.07 3.97
CA GLN A 145 -5.16 -10.48 2.68
C GLN A 145 -4.08 -10.59 1.61
N LEU A 146 -2.79 -10.46 1.94
CA LEU A 146 -1.73 -10.40 0.92
C LEU A 146 -1.71 -11.66 0.04
N THR A 147 -1.80 -12.84 0.65
CA THR A 147 -1.86 -14.11 -0.10
C THR A 147 -3.05 -14.13 -1.07
N LEU A 148 -4.21 -13.65 -0.65
CA LEU A 148 -5.41 -13.60 -1.50
C LEU A 148 -5.25 -12.60 -2.65
N ILE A 149 -4.63 -11.44 -2.39
CA ILE A 149 -4.32 -10.44 -3.42
C ILE A 149 -3.38 -11.06 -4.46
N LEU A 150 -2.29 -11.69 -4.01
CA LEU A 150 -1.30 -12.31 -4.89
C LEU A 150 -1.91 -13.43 -5.76
N GLN A 151 -2.79 -14.26 -5.18
CA GLN A 151 -3.53 -15.27 -5.93
C GLN A 151 -4.50 -14.63 -6.94
N ALA A 152 -5.15 -13.53 -6.58
CA ALA A 152 -6.08 -12.84 -7.47
C ALA A 152 -5.38 -12.27 -8.71
N LEU A 153 -4.11 -11.84 -8.62
CA LEU A 153 -3.35 -11.28 -9.75
C LEU A 153 -3.41 -12.17 -11.01
N GLN A 154 -3.35 -13.49 -10.82
CA GLN A 154 -3.39 -14.47 -11.91
C GLN A 154 -4.68 -14.43 -12.73
N PHE A 155 -5.77 -13.91 -12.15
CA PHE A 155 -7.09 -13.80 -12.76
C PHE A 155 -7.43 -12.37 -13.20
N LEU A 156 -6.67 -11.39 -12.71
CA LEU A 156 -6.95 -9.98 -12.97
C LEU A 156 -6.44 -9.52 -14.31
N ASP A 157 -5.48 -10.21 -14.94
CA ASP A 157 -4.97 -9.84 -16.27
C ASP A 157 -4.67 -8.33 -16.37
N LEU A 158 -3.85 -7.84 -15.43
CA LEU A 158 -3.52 -6.41 -15.31
C LEU A 158 -2.61 -5.91 -16.44
N ASN A 159 -2.01 -6.83 -17.20
CA ASN A 159 -1.06 -6.52 -18.26
C ASN A 159 -1.70 -6.47 -19.67
N SER A 160 -2.97 -6.84 -19.84
CA SER A 160 -3.62 -6.88 -21.16
C SER A 160 -4.06 -5.54 -21.74
N ILE A 161 -4.01 -4.44 -20.96
CA ILE A 161 -4.49 -3.12 -21.39
C ILE A 161 -3.42 -2.31 -22.16
N ARG A 162 -2.22 -2.86 -22.38
CA ARG A 162 -1.25 -2.20 -23.28
C ARG A 162 -1.60 -2.46 -24.75
N LYS A 163 -2.46 -1.61 -25.31
CA LYS A 163 -2.56 -1.37 -26.76
C LYS A 163 -2.07 0.02 -27.10
#